data_AF-A0A6A8MMG7-F1
#
_entry.id   AF-A0A6A8MMG7-F1
#
_cell.length_a   1.000
_cell.length_b   1.000
_cell.length_c   1.000
_cell.angle_alpha   90.00
_cell.angle_beta   90.00
_cell.angle_gamma   90.00
#
_symmetry.space_group_name_H-M   'P 1'
#
loop_
_entity.id
_entity.type
_entity.pdbx_description
1 polymer ?
#
loop_
_entity_poly.entity_id
_entity_poly.type
_entity_poly.pdbx_seq_one_letter_code
_entity_poly.pdbx_strand_id
1 'polypeptide(L)'
;MEFRCIQDCSQCCIEREYYPAKKFGKIGVLILPEEKERIEQLAKLNRLEITILPRIGVSEKKDSSPTKILAYQLMGIEQNGNTCPFLDTETSARSPHGGFPCKIYNNRPLACMTYPLIESNPITLDQKCKFCKEHDSADQNLNSEIESLLKIKTKMT
;
A
#
# COMPACT_ATOMS: atom_id res chain seq x y z
N MET A 1 16.89 4.43 -17.32
CA MET A 1 17.58 4.18 -16.04
C MET A 1 16.82 3.12 -15.25
N GLU A 2 17.52 2.16 -14.65
CA GLU A 2 16.88 1.11 -13.85
C GLU A 2 16.33 1.65 -12.53
N PHE A 3 15.07 1.33 -12.22
CA PHE A 3 14.48 1.68 -10.93
C PHE A 3 15.19 0.93 -9.80
N ARG A 4 15.54 1.67 -8.74
CA ARG A 4 16.04 1.13 -7.48
C ARG A 4 15.68 2.03 -6.31
N CYS A 5 15.43 1.45 -5.15
CA CYS A 5 15.29 2.24 -3.93
C CYS A 5 16.62 2.90 -3.56
N ILE A 6 16.61 4.20 -3.30
CA ILE A 6 17.79 5.00 -2.93
C ILE A 6 17.78 5.35 -1.44
N GLN A 7 18.90 5.90 -0.93
CA GLN A 7 19.00 6.35 0.46
C GLN A 7 18.04 7.53 0.73
N ASP A 8 17.49 7.54 1.94
CA ASP A 8 16.51 8.52 2.42
C ASP A 8 15.25 8.63 1.54
N CYS A 9 14.84 7.53 0.91
CA CYS A 9 13.63 7.44 0.08
C CYS A 9 12.39 6.95 0.87
N SER A 10 12.47 6.83 2.20
CA SER A 10 11.37 6.29 2.99
C SER A 10 10.12 7.16 3.08
N GLN A 11 10.21 8.42 2.65
CA GLN A 11 9.09 9.36 2.72
C GLN A 11 7.84 8.81 2.01
N CYS A 12 7.99 8.04 0.93
CA CYS A 12 6.86 7.40 0.25
C CYS A 12 6.19 6.26 1.02
N CYS A 13 6.92 5.61 1.93
CA CYS A 13 6.38 4.58 2.81
C CYS A 13 5.61 5.20 4.00
N ILE A 14 5.84 6.48 4.28
CA ILE A 14 5.30 7.20 5.44
C ILE A 14 4.20 8.19 5.03
N GLU A 15 4.39 8.92 3.93
CA GLU A 15 3.55 10.05 3.47
C GLU A 15 2.74 9.71 2.21
N ARG A 16 2.36 8.44 2.05
CA ARG A 16 1.59 7.99 0.90
C ARG A 16 0.33 8.85 0.76
N GLU A 17 0.12 9.41 -0.43
CA GLU A 17 -0.99 10.33 -0.67
C GLU A 17 -2.29 9.54 -0.77
N TYR A 18 -3.02 9.54 0.33
CA TYR A 18 -4.29 8.86 0.47
C TYR A 18 -5.41 9.80 0.04
N TYR A 19 -6.08 9.46 -1.07
CA TYR A 19 -7.17 10.23 -1.65
C TYR A 19 -8.24 10.57 -0.58
N PRO A 20 -8.55 11.85 -0.34
CA PRO A 20 -9.51 12.21 0.68
C PRO A 20 -10.94 12.10 0.14
N ALA A 21 -11.78 11.34 0.84
CA ALA A 21 -13.17 11.76 1.03
C ALA A 21 -13.41 11.85 2.53
N LYS A 22 -13.64 13.09 3.03
CA LYS A 22 -13.90 13.43 4.44
C LYS A 22 -15.01 12.60 5.12
N LYS A 23 -15.80 11.86 4.35
CA LYS A 23 -16.92 11.03 4.84
C LYS A 23 -16.52 9.61 5.27
N PHE A 24 -15.35 9.09 4.85
CA PHE A 24 -14.99 7.66 5.00
C PHE A 24 -13.60 7.38 5.59
N GLY A 25 -12.93 8.40 6.14
CA GLY A 25 -11.58 8.23 6.72
C GLY A 25 -10.48 8.18 5.66
N LYS A 26 -9.23 8.36 6.11
CA LYS A 26 -8.04 8.26 5.26
C LYS A 26 -7.88 6.81 4.77
N ILE A 27 -7.50 6.67 3.51
CA ILE A 27 -7.14 5.39 2.90
C ILE A 27 -5.86 4.91 3.63
N GLY A 28 -5.77 3.65 4.01
CA GLY A 28 -4.54 3.00 4.45
C GLY A 28 -4.01 2.08 3.35
N VAL A 29 -3.45 0.91 3.66
CA VAL A 29 -3.06 -0.05 2.59
C VAL A 29 -4.27 -0.85 2.10
N LEU A 30 -4.55 -0.81 0.79
CA LEU A 30 -5.56 -1.64 0.14
C LEU A 30 -5.12 -3.11 0.21
N ILE A 31 -6.01 -3.98 0.68
CA ILE A 31 -5.79 -5.42 0.81
C ILE A 31 -6.84 -6.12 -0.04
N LEU A 32 -6.42 -6.98 -0.97
CA LEU A 32 -7.38 -7.81 -1.70
C LEU A 32 -7.94 -8.92 -0.79
N PRO A 33 -9.16 -9.45 -1.04
CA PRO A 33 -9.75 -10.51 -0.24
C PRO A 33 -8.84 -11.72 -0.03
N GLU A 34 -8.11 -12.14 -1.07
CA GLU A 34 -7.13 -13.23 -1.02
C GLU A 34 -5.90 -12.93 -0.15
N GLU A 35 -5.58 -11.66 0.10
CA GLU A 35 -4.45 -11.26 0.93
C GLU A 35 -4.83 -11.15 2.41
N LYS A 36 -6.11 -10.96 2.73
CA LYS A 36 -6.58 -10.62 4.09
C LYS A 36 -6.08 -11.60 5.15
N GLU A 37 -6.33 -12.90 4.95
CA GLU A 37 -5.95 -13.92 5.93
C GLU A 37 -4.43 -13.97 6.14
N ARG A 38 -3.66 -13.86 5.05
CA ARG A 38 -2.20 -13.82 5.10
C ARG A 38 -1.68 -12.62 5.88
N ILE A 39 -2.29 -11.44 5.71
CA ILE A 39 -1.91 -10.23 6.45
C ILE A 39 -2.26 -10.35 7.94
N GLU A 40 -3.41 -10.94 8.28
CA GLU A 40 -3.78 -11.23 9.67
C GLU A 40 -2.81 -12.20 10.34
N GLN A 41 -2.37 -13.25 9.63
CA GLN A 41 -1.35 -14.19 10.11
C GLN A 41 -0.01 -13.49 10.34
N LEU A 42 0.43 -12.63 9.40
CA LEU A 42 1.66 -11.87 9.54
C LEU A 42 1.62 -10.91 10.74
N ALA A 43 0.48 -10.28 11.02
CA ALA A 43 0.31 -9.44 12.20
C ALA A 43 0.45 -10.26 13.50
N LYS A 44 -0.18 -11.44 13.57
CA LYS A 44 -0.04 -12.35 14.72
C LYS A 44 1.41 -12.78 14.95
N LEU A 45 2.12 -13.16 13.89
CA LEU A 45 3.54 -13.55 13.96
C LEU A 45 4.43 -12.41 14.48
N ASN A 46 4.11 -11.17 14.12
CA ASN A 46 4.83 -9.98 14.55
C ASN A 46 4.30 -9.38 15.88
N ARG A 47 3.31 -10.02 16.52
CA ARG A 47 2.65 -9.54 17.75
C ARG A 47 2.09 -8.12 17.60
N LEU A 48 1.53 -7.84 16.43
CA LEU A 48 0.93 -6.54 16.11
C LEU A 48 -0.60 -6.64 16.18
N GLU A 49 -1.23 -5.66 16.79
CA GLU A 49 -2.66 -5.44 16.64
C GLU A 49 -2.92 -4.65 15.35
N ILE A 50 -3.75 -5.20 14.47
CA ILE A 50 -4.13 -4.57 13.22
C ILE A 50 -5.65 -4.48 13.09
N THR A 51 -6.12 -3.46 12.39
CA THR A 51 -7.53 -3.33 12.02
C THR A 51 -7.65 -3.39 10.50
N ILE A 52 -8.47 -4.32 10.01
CA ILE A 52 -8.81 -4.46 8.58
C ILE A 52 -10.30 -4.29 8.40
N LEU A 53 -10.72 -3.29 7.63
CA LEU A 53 -12.14 -2.97 7.39
C LEU A 53 -12.55 -3.22 5.93
N PRO A 54 -13.77 -3.68 5.64
CA PRO A 54 -14.28 -3.69 4.28
C PRO A 54 -14.26 -2.27 3.67
N ARG A 55 -13.74 -2.12 2.46
CA ARG A 55 -13.58 -0.81 1.80
C ARG A 55 -14.47 -0.66 0.57
N ILE A 56 -14.47 -1.67 -0.29
CA ILE A 56 -15.26 -1.70 -1.52
C ILE A 56 -16.03 -3.01 -1.50
N GLY A 57 -17.34 -2.91 -1.61
CA GLY A 57 -18.24 -4.04 -1.75
C GLY A 57 -19.20 -3.81 -2.90
N VAL A 58 -19.64 -4.89 -3.51
CA VAL A 58 -20.68 -4.89 -4.54
C VAL A 58 -21.91 -5.61 -4.02
N SER A 59 -23.07 -5.12 -4.41
CA SER A 59 -24.36 -5.73 -4.13
C SER A 59 -25.18 -5.79 -5.42
N GLU A 60 -26.00 -6.83 -5.54
CA GLU A 60 -26.96 -6.94 -6.65
C GLU A 60 -28.14 -5.98 -6.47
N LYS A 61 -28.45 -5.61 -5.23
CA LYS A 61 -29.52 -4.67 -4.88
C LYS A 61 -28.96 -3.40 -4.27
N LYS A 62 -29.45 -2.26 -4.75
CA LYS A 62 -29.01 -0.90 -4.38
C LYS A 62 -29.03 -0.63 -2.87
N ASP A 63 -30.01 -1.16 -2.16
CA ASP A 63 -30.24 -0.88 -0.72
C ASP A 63 -29.93 -2.09 0.18
N SER A 64 -29.10 -3.03 -0.30
CA SER A 64 -28.70 -4.21 0.48
C SER A 64 -27.24 -4.11 0.94
N SER A 65 -26.90 -4.85 1.99
CA SER A 65 -25.50 -5.06 2.37
C SER A 65 -24.72 -5.67 1.20
N PRO A 66 -23.41 -5.38 1.07
CA PRO A 66 -22.59 -5.99 0.03
C PRO A 66 -22.66 -7.51 0.05
N THR A 67 -22.90 -8.13 -1.11
CA THR A 67 -22.86 -9.59 -1.27
C THR A 67 -21.44 -10.10 -1.47
N LYS A 68 -20.55 -9.24 -1.98
CA LYS A 68 -19.13 -9.53 -2.16
C LYS A 68 -18.29 -8.32 -1.80
N ILE A 69 -17.23 -8.54 -1.04
CA ILE A 69 -16.20 -7.52 -0.76
C ILE A 69 -15.10 -7.65 -1.83
N LEU A 70 -14.79 -6.55 -2.52
CA LEU A 70 -13.74 -6.49 -3.54
C LEU A 70 -12.42 -6.01 -2.97
N ALA A 71 -12.45 -5.22 -1.89
CA ALA A 71 -11.25 -4.74 -1.24
C ALA A 71 -11.47 -4.45 0.24
N TYR A 72 -10.42 -4.66 1.01
CA TYR A 72 -10.30 -4.29 2.40
C TYR A 72 -9.29 -3.16 2.58
N GLN A 73 -9.37 -2.51 3.73
CA GLN A 73 -8.52 -1.44 4.15
C GLN A 73 -7.75 -1.84 5.41
N LEU A 74 -6.43 -2.00 5.31
CA LEU A 74 -5.56 -2.04 6.49
C LEU A 74 -5.42 -0.62 7.04
N MET A 75 -5.79 -0.43 8.31
CA MET A 75 -5.74 0.86 9.00
C MET A 75 -4.36 1.11 9.62
N GLY A 76 -4.00 2.39 9.76
CA GLY A 76 -2.85 2.81 10.55
C GLY A 76 -3.08 2.71 12.06
N ILE A 77 -2.01 2.82 12.85
CA ILE A 77 -2.03 2.69 14.33
C ILE A 77 -2.50 3.96 15.06
N GLU A 78 -2.31 5.13 14.46
CA GLU A 78 -2.70 6.42 15.04
C GLU A 78 -4.12 6.81 14.64
N GLN A 79 -4.75 7.70 15.41
CA GLN A 79 -6.08 8.27 15.06
C GLN A 79 -6.10 8.95 13.68
N ASN A 80 -4.94 9.47 13.25
CA ASN A 80 -4.77 10.07 11.93
C ASN A 80 -4.59 9.02 10.81
N GLY A 81 -4.46 7.73 11.12
CA GLY A 81 -4.29 6.62 10.19
C GLY A 81 -2.99 6.61 9.38
N ASN A 82 -2.02 7.49 9.67
CA ASN A 82 -0.85 7.72 8.82
C ASN A 82 0.21 6.62 8.97
N THR A 83 0.39 6.10 10.18
CA THR A 83 1.47 5.17 10.47
C THR A 83 1.02 3.73 10.23
N CYS A 84 1.63 3.04 9.26
CA CYS A 84 1.35 1.63 9.00
C CYS A 84 1.76 0.77 10.20
N PRO A 85 0.92 -0.19 10.66
CA PRO A 85 1.21 -1.01 11.83
C PRO A 85 2.44 -1.92 11.68
N PHE A 86 2.86 -2.20 10.45
CA PHE A 86 4.04 -3.03 10.18
C PHE A 86 5.35 -2.24 10.15
N LEU A 87 5.31 -0.92 10.31
CA LEU A 87 6.53 -0.13 10.45
C LEU A 87 7.05 -0.28 11.88
N ASP A 88 8.33 -0.61 12.00
CA ASP A 88 9.02 -0.67 13.28
C ASP A 88 9.39 0.75 13.72
N THR A 89 8.50 1.37 14.51
CA THR A 89 8.67 2.70 15.09
C THR A 89 9.20 2.68 16.52
N GLU A 90 9.28 1.51 17.14
CA GLU A 90 9.69 1.34 18.54
C GLU A 90 11.20 1.28 18.68
N THR A 91 11.89 0.76 17.67
CA THR A 91 13.36 0.70 17.65
C THR A 91 13.96 1.96 17.02
N SER A 92 15.22 2.24 17.36
CA SER A 92 16.02 3.27 16.67
C SER A 92 16.56 2.80 15.31
N ALA A 93 16.16 1.60 14.86
CA ALA A 93 16.63 1.03 13.61
C ALA A 93 16.06 1.79 12.41
N ARG A 94 16.85 1.83 11.33
CA ARG A 94 16.44 2.42 10.06
C ARG A 94 16.59 1.41 8.94
N SER A 95 15.68 1.47 7.98
CA SER A 95 15.83 0.74 6.73
C SER A 95 17.02 1.32 5.94
N PRO A 96 17.55 0.59 4.95
CA PRO A 96 18.57 1.11 4.03
C PRO A 96 18.16 2.41 3.31
N HIS A 97 16.88 2.77 3.37
CA HIS A 97 16.27 3.93 2.72
C HIS A 97 15.92 5.06 3.72
N GLY A 98 16.49 5.03 4.93
CA GLY A 98 16.35 6.08 5.95
C GLY A 98 15.06 6.06 6.77
N GLY A 99 14.16 5.12 6.48
CA GLY A 99 12.83 5.03 7.11
C GLY A 99 12.73 4.06 8.26
N PHE A 100 11.55 3.96 8.85
CA PHE A 100 11.22 2.84 9.72
C PHE A 100 11.22 1.53 8.90
N PRO A 101 11.91 0.47 9.36
CA PRO A 101 11.85 -0.84 8.71
C PRO A 101 10.42 -1.39 8.65
N CYS A 102 10.01 -1.96 7.51
CA CYS A 102 8.76 -2.70 7.43
C CYS A 102 8.98 -4.16 7.83
N LYS A 103 8.35 -4.60 8.92
CA LYS A 103 8.45 -5.97 9.47
C LYS A 103 8.01 -7.06 8.48
N ILE A 104 7.24 -6.69 7.46
CA ILE A 104 6.76 -7.60 6.42
C ILE A 104 7.21 -7.19 5.01
N TYR A 105 8.34 -6.48 4.86
CA TYR A 105 8.74 -5.89 3.58
C TYR A 105 8.66 -6.86 2.39
N ASN A 106 9.18 -8.09 2.54
CA ASN A 106 9.16 -9.12 1.49
C ASN A 106 7.78 -9.74 1.27
N ASN A 107 6.87 -9.58 2.23
CA ASN A 107 5.51 -10.12 2.23
C ASN A 107 4.47 -9.00 2.22
N ARG A 108 4.84 -7.81 1.75
CA ARG A 108 3.96 -6.64 1.77
C ARG A 108 2.73 -6.86 0.86
N PRO A 109 1.62 -6.16 1.09
CA PRO A 109 0.46 -6.25 0.21
C PRO A 109 0.78 -5.84 -1.23
N LEU A 110 0.00 -6.31 -2.21
CA LEU A 110 0.15 -5.93 -3.62
C LEU A 110 0.13 -4.41 -3.80
N ALA A 111 -0.75 -3.70 -3.08
CA ALA A 111 -0.80 -2.25 -3.11
C ALA A 111 0.52 -1.60 -2.66
N CYS A 112 1.29 -2.25 -1.79
CA CYS A 112 2.63 -1.79 -1.44
C CYS A 112 3.68 -2.14 -2.52
N MET A 113 3.49 -3.25 -3.24
CA MET A 113 4.36 -3.69 -4.33
C MET A 113 4.18 -2.88 -5.62
N THR A 114 3.06 -2.20 -5.83
CA THR A 114 2.86 -1.36 -7.03
C THR A 114 3.69 -0.08 -7.05
N TYR A 115 4.19 0.36 -5.89
CA TYR A 115 4.94 1.61 -5.78
C TYR A 115 6.25 1.53 -6.57
N PRO A 116 6.61 2.54 -7.40
CA PRO A 116 6.09 3.91 -7.45
C PRO A 116 5.02 4.15 -8.53
N LEU A 117 4.41 3.12 -9.12
CA LEU A 117 3.44 3.30 -10.19
C LEU A 117 2.13 3.92 -9.70
N ILE A 118 1.64 4.89 -10.45
CA ILE A 118 0.31 5.48 -10.32
C ILE A 118 -0.56 4.94 -11.45
N GLU A 119 -1.75 4.46 -11.09
CA GLU A 119 -2.76 4.05 -12.06
C GLU A 119 -3.30 5.27 -12.81
N SER A 120 -2.80 5.47 -14.03
CA SER A 120 -3.26 6.49 -14.97
C SER A 120 -3.20 5.94 -16.41
N ASN A 121 -3.70 6.70 -17.39
CA ASN A 121 -3.59 6.33 -18.79
C ASN A 121 -2.84 7.43 -19.57
N PRO A 122 -1.53 7.29 -19.86
CA PRO A 122 -0.67 6.13 -19.55
C PRO A 122 -0.28 6.03 -18.06
N ILE A 123 0.22 4.87 -17.60
CA ILE A 123 0.74 4.68 -16.24
C ILE A 123 1.87 5.69 -15.99
N THR A 124 1.87 6.33 -14.82
CA THR A 124 2.86 7.35 -14.44
C THR A 124 3.62 6.95 -13.19
N LEU A 125 4.73 7.64 -12.90
CA LEU A 125 5.52 7.47 -11.69
C LEU A 125 5.12 8.51 -10.64
N ASP A 126 5.00 8.07 -9.40
CA ASP A 126 4.75 8.95 -8.27
C ASP A 126 5.89 9.95 -8.10
N GLN A 127 5.60 11.21 -8.36
CA GLN A 127 6.53 12.33 -8.21
C GLN A 127 6.95 12.57 -6.76
N LYS A 128 6.36 11.89 -5.77
CA LYS A 128 6.88 11.86 -4.39
C LYS A 128 8.05 10.91 -4.22
N CYS A 129 8.23 9.94 -5.11
CA CYS A 129 9.37 9.05 -5.08
C CYS A 129 10.64 9.85 -5.28
N LYS A 130 11.55 9.82 -4.31
CA LYS A 130 12.83 10.53 -4.40
C LYS A 130 13.59 10.11 -5.66
N PHE A 131 13.60 8.81 -5.99
CA PHE A 131 14.20 8.32 -7.24
C PHE A 131 13.53 8.95 -8.47
N CYS A 132 12.20 8.95 -8.55
CA CYS A 132 11.49 9.52 -9.70
C CYS A 132 11.55 11.05 -9.78
N LYS A 133 11.87 11.75 -8.67
CA LYS A 133 12.19 13.18 -8.68
C LYS A 133 13.60 13.45 -9.22
N GLU A 134 14.56 12.63 -8.81
CA GLU A 134 15.97 12.74 -9.22
C GLU A 134 16.20 12.21 -10.64
N HIS A 135 15.29 11.36 -11.12
CA HIS A 135 15.34 10.72 -12.43
C HIS A 135 13.98 10.86 -13.11
N ASP A 136 13.93 11.68 -14.18
CA ASP A 136 12.71 12.01 -14.94
C ASP A 136 11.98 10.79 -15.54
N SER A 137 12.65 9.64 -15.61
CA SER A 137 12.05 8.38 -16.05
C SER A 137 12.65 7.16 -15.35
N ALA A 138 11.80 6.14 -15.19
CA ALA A 138 12.20 4.78 -14.84
C ALA A 138 11.57 3.85 -15.88
N ASP A 139 12.36 3.43 -16.85
CA ASP A 139 11.95 2.62 -18.01
C ASP A 139 12.37 1.15 -17.88
N GLN A 140 13.17 0.81 -16.87
CA GLN A 140 13.69 -0.53 -16.66
C GLN A 140 13.48 -0.99 -15.20
N ASN A 141 13.27 -2.30 -15.03
CA ASN A 141 13.16 -2.98 -13.74
C ASN A 141 11.90 -2.65 -12.88
N LEU A 142 10.74 -2.43 -13.54
CA LEU A 142 9.44 -2.21 -12.89
C LEU A 142 8.43 -3.35 -13.15
N ASN A 143 8.90 -4.51 -13.64
CA ASN A 143 8.02 -5.60 -14.06
C ASN A 143 7.15 -6.11 -12.90
N SER A 144 7.71 -6.17 -11.68
CA SER A 144 6.99 -6.67 -10.50
C SER A 144 5.91 -5.69 -10.02
N GLU A 145 6.18 -4.40 -10.14
CA GLU A 145 5.29 -3.29 -9.82
C GLU A 145 4.12 -3.27 -10.81
N ILE A 146 4.42 -3.41 -12.11
CA ILE A 146 3.43 -3.49 -13.19
C ILE A 146 2.54 -4.72 -13.01
N GLU A 147 3.13 -5.90 -12.76
CA GLU A 147 2.38 -7.13 -12.54
C GLU A 147 1.45 -6.99 -11.33
N SER A 148 1.92 -6.39 -10.23
CA SER A 148 1.12 -6.13 -9.04
C SER A 148 -0.04 -5.17 -9.34
N LEU A 149 0.20 -4.13 -10.14
CA LEU A 149 -0.84 -3.15 -10.52
C LEU A 149 -1.91 -3.80 -11.40
N LEU A 150 -1.50 -4.61 -12.37
CA LEU A 150 -2.41 -5.36 -13.23
C LEU A 150 -3.26 -6.34 -12.43
N LYS A 151 -2.66 -7.07 -11.46
CA LYS A 151 -3.40 -7.97 -10.57
C LYS A 151 -4.50 -7.23 -9.80
N ILE A 152 -4.19 -6.06 -9.23
CA ILE A 152 -5.19 -5.23 -8.54
C ILE A 152 -6.30 -4.83 -9.52
N LYS A 153 -5.94 -4.31 -10.69
CA LYS A 153 -6.92 -3.85 -11.70
C LYS A 153 -7.87 -4.96 -12.14
N THR A 154 -7.35 -6.15 -12.45
CA THR A 154 -8.16 -7.31 -12.83
C THR A 154 -9.15 -7.73 -11.74
N LYS A 155 -8.82 -7.51 -10.47
CA LYS A 155 -9.67 -7.90 -9.33
C LYS A 155 -10.68 -6.84 -8.94
N MET A 156 -10.43 -5.59 -9.32
CA MET A 156 -11.30 -4.44 -9.06
C MET A 156 -12.28 -4.14 -10.20
N THR A 157 -12.21 -4.89 -11.30
CA THR A 157 -13.12 -4.82 -12.45
C THR A 157 -14.17 -5.92 -12.33
#